data_AF-A0A432GA88-F1
#
_entry.id   AF-A0A432GA88-F1
#
_cell.length_a   1.000
_cell.length_b   1.000
_cell.length_c   1.000
_cell.angle_alpha   90.00
_cell.angle_beta   90.00
_cell.angle_gamma   90.00
#
_symmetry.space_group_name_H-M   'P 1'
#
loop_
_entity.id
_entity.type
_entity.pdbx_description
1 polymer ?
#
loop_
_entity_poly.entity_id
_entity_poly.type
_entity_poly.pdbx_seq_one_letter_code
_entity_poly.pdbx_strand_id
1 'polypeptide(L)'
;RALIVGPDLLICDEPVSALDVSIQAQIVNLLTELQEETGVGMLFIAHDLAVIKQISHAVMVMYLGKMVEQAGRDRLFHQPRHPYTKALMESVPVPDPVIERRKSVVPLSGDLPSPLDPPSGCRFRTRCPRAEPLCAETEPPIRELAPGHLVACHFPLGDLSR
;
A
#
# COMPACT_ATOMS: atom_id res chain seq x y z
N ARG A 1 -27.23 -3.53 -2.45
CA ARG A 1 -27.80 -2.27 -1.91
C ARG A 1 -27.15 -1.04 -2.54
N ALA A 2 -25.82 -0.88 -2.45
CA ALA A 2 -25.11 0.26 -3.05
C ALA A 2 -25.34 0.40 -4.57
N LEU A 3 -25.52 -0.71 -5.28
CA LEU A 3 -25.70 -0.73 -6.74
C LEU A 3 -27.12 -0.37 -7.22
N ILE A 4 -28.10 -0.24 -6.34
CA ILE A 4 -29.52 -0.02 -6.73
C ILE A 4 -29.67 1.28 -7.54
N VAL A 5 -28.82 2.27 -7.29
CA VAL A 5 -28.85 3.57 -7.96
C VAL A 5 -27.98 3.65 -9.21
N GLY A 6 -27.33 2.55 -9.61
CA GLY A 6 -26.38 2.54 -10.73
C GLY A 6 -25.25 3.57 -10.58
N PRO A 7 -24.42 3.49 -9.51
CA PRO A 7 -23.41 4.50 -9.24
C PRO A 7 -22.23 4.40 -10.24
N ASP A 8 -21.57 5.54 -10.49
CA ASP A 8 -20.31 5.59 -11.25
C ASP A 8 -19.10 5.17 -10.40
N LEU A 9 -19.23 5.20 -9.07
CA LEU A 9 -18.16 4.88 -8.11
C LEU A 9 -18.70 4.08 -6.93
N LEU A 10 -18.03 2.98 -6.61
CA LEU A 10 -18.22 2.19 -5.41
C LEU A 10 -17.02 2.33 -4.47
N ILE A 11 -17.27 2.70 -3.22
CA ILE A 11 -16.25 2.76 -2.16
C ILE A 11 -16.45 1.54 -1.25
N CYS A 12 -15.43 0.69 -1.19
CA CYS A 12 -15.44 -0.53 -0.41
C CYS A 12 -14.44 -0.40 0.75
N ASP A 13 -14.97 -0.15 1.95
CA ASP A 13 -14.15 -0.02 3.17
C ASP A 13 -14.11 -1.33 3.95
N GLU A 14 -12.93 -1.96 4.01
CA GLU A 14 -12.68 -3.29 4.57
C GLU A 14 -13.75 -4.34 4.23
N PRO A 15 -14.14 -4.51 2.95
CA PRO A 15 -15.33 -5.28 2.58
C PRO A 15 -15.21 -6.79 2.83
N VAL A 16 -14.01 -7.29 3.09
CA VAL A 16 -13.71 -8.72 3.22
C VAL A 16 -12.97 -9.09 4.52
N SER A 17 -12.74 -8.13 5.43
CA SER A 17 -11.91 -8.35 6.62
C SER A 17 -12.46 -9.37 7.63
N ALA A 18 -13.79 -9.54 7.67
CA ALA A 18 -14.46 -10.47 8.58
C ALA A 18 -14.74 -11.86 7.97
N LEU A 19 -14.19 -12.16 6.79
CA LEU A 19 -14.49 -13.38 6.03
C LEU A 19 -13.30 -14.34 6.04
N ASP A 20 -13.58 -15.64 5.94
CA ASP A 20 -12.52 -16.63 5.71
C ASP A 20 -11.92 -16.48 4.31
N VAL A 21 -10.67 -16.94 4.15
CA VAL A 21 -9.88 -16.80 2.91
C VAL A 21 -10.63 -17.30 1.67
N SER A 22 -11.44 -18.36 1.79
CA SER A 22 -12.17 -18.91 0.64
C SER A 22 -13.35 -18.03 0.22
N ILE A 23 -14.06 -17.43 1.17
CA ILE A 23 -15.13 -16.47 0.90
C ILE A 23 -14.56 -15.14 0.42
N GLN A 24 -13.43 -14.68 0.97
CA GLN A 24 -12.75 -13.47 0.49
C GLN A 24 -12.49 -13.56 -1.02
N ALA A 25 -11.95 -14.68 -1.51
CA ALA A 25 -11.69 -14.89 -2.93
C ALA A 25 -12.97 -14.84 -3.78
N GLN A 26 -14.08 -15.41 -3.29
CA GLN A 26 -15.37 -15.37 -3.98
C GLN A 26 -15.93 -13.94 -4.07
N ILE A 27 -15.85 -13.17 -2.99
CA ILE A 27 -16.30 -11.77 -2.96
C ILE A 27 -15.44 -10.91 -3.89
N VAL A 28 -14.12 -11.11 -3.91
CA VAL A 28 -13.23 -10.40 -4.82
C VAL A 28 -13.58 -10.70 -6.28
N ASN A 29 -13.79 -11.97 -6.64
CA ASN A 29 -14.18 -12.34 -8.00
C ASN A 29 -15.52 -11.71 -8.40
N LEU A 30 -16.52 -11.76 -7.51
CA LEU A 30 -17.82 -11.13 -7.75
C LEU A 30 -17.70 -9.62 -7.99
N LEU A 31 -16.85 -8.93 -7.23
CA LEU A 31 -16.64 -7.49 -7.39
C LEU A 31 -15.91 -7.16 -8.69
N THR A 32 -14.96 -7.99 -9.12
CA THR A 32 -14.31 -7.87 -10.42
C THR A 32 -15.30 -8.08 -11.56
N GLU A 33 -16.10 -9.15 -11.53
CA GLU A 33 -17.13 -9.42 -12.53
C GLU A 33 -18.13 -8.25 -12.63
N LEU A 34 -18.57 -7.73 -11.48
CA LEU A 34 -19.46 -6.58 -11.43
C LEU A 34 -18.83 -5.32 -12.04
N GLN A 35 -17.55 -5.06 -11.77
CA GLN A 35 -16.83 -3.94 -12.36
C GLN A 35 -16.79 -4.06 -13.89
N GLU A 36 -16.50 -5.26 -14.39
CA GLU A 36 -16.45 -5.55 -15.83
C GLU A 36 -17.81 -5.37 -16.50
N GLU A 37 -18.88 -5.85 -15.88
CA GLU A 37 -20.24 -5.78 -16.42
C GLU A 37 -20.83 -4.36 -16.41
N THR A 38 -20.54 -3.58 -15.37
CA THR A 38 -21.20 -2.27 -15.15
C THR A 38 -20.33 -1.08 -15.50
N GLY A 39 -19.01 -1.25 -15.61
CA GLY A 39 -18.06 -0.16 -15.80
C GLY A 39 -17.87 0.73 -14.56
N VAL A 40 -18.36 0.32 -13.39
CA VAL A 40 -18.27 1.11 -12.16
C VAL A 40 -16.82 1.28 -11.71
N GLY A 41 -16.42 2.51 -11.38
CA GLY A 41 -15.15 2.77 -10.71
C GLY A 41 -15.17 2.17 -9.31
N MET A 42 -14.05 1.60 -8.86
CA MET A 42 -13.96 1.02 -7.51
C MET A 42 -12.78 1.57 -6.73
N LEU A 43 -13.05 2.04 -5.51
CA LEU A 43 -12.05 2.38 -4.50
C LEU A 43 -12.10 1.35 -3.38
N PHE A 44 -11.05 0.53 -3.29
CA PHE A 44 -10.92 -0.50 -2.25
C PHE A 44 -9.99 0.00 -1.13
N ILE A 45 -10.45 -0.10 0.12
CA ILE A 45 -9.66 0.17 1.32
C ILE A 45 -9.53 -1.15 2.06
N ALA A 46 -8.30 -1.63 2.20
CA ALA A 46 -8.00 -2.89 2.87
C ALA A 46 -6.59 -2.85 3.46
N HIS A 47 -6.34 -3.72 4.43
CA HIS A 47 -5.00 -3.96 4.98
C HIS A 47 -4.35 -5.25 4.43
N ASP A 48 -5.12 -6.13 3.78
CA ASP A 48 -4.62 -7.37 3.19
C ASP A 48 -4.04 -7.12 1.78
N LEU A 49 -2.72 -7.22 1.66
CA LEU A 49 -1.99 -7.01 0.42
C LEU A 49 -2.26 -8.10 -0.63
N ALA A 50 -2.66 -9.31 -0.25
CA ALA A 50 -3.01 -10.36 -1.20
C ALA A 50 -4.30 -10.00 -1.95
N VAL A 51 -5.31 -9.51 -1.21
CA VAL A 51 -6.57 -9.01 -1.78
C VAL A 51 -6.32 -7.80 -2.67
N ILE A 52 -5.55 -6.82 -2.18
CA ILE A 52 -5.21 -5.61 -2.94
C ILE A 52 -4.54 -5.96 -4.27
N LYS A 53 -3.61 -6.92 -4.26
CA LYS A 53 -2.92 -7.39 -5.47
C LYS A 53 -3.88 -8.00 -6.49
N GLN A 54 -4.93 -8.68 -6.05
CA GLN A 54 -5.87 -9.32 -6.97
C GLN A 54 -6.79 -8.31 -7.67
N ILE A 55 -7.35 -7.34 -6.92
CA ILE A 55 -8.44 -6.49 -7.40
C ILE A 55 -7.99 -5.13 -7.97
N SER A 56 -6.79 -4.64 -7.61
CA SER A 56 -6.43 -3.24 -7.87
C SER A 56 -5.62 -3.05 -9.16
N HIS A 57 -5.97 -2.02 -9.94
CA HIS A 57 -5.17 -1.54 -11.07
C HIS A 57 -3.98 -0.67 -10.61
N ALA A 58 -4.24 0.19 -9.62
CA ALA A 58 -3.28 1.06 -8.98
C ALA A 58 -3.49 1.01 -7.47
N VAL A 59 -2.41 1.23 -6.72
CA VAL A 59 -2.42 1.10 -5.25
C VAL A 59 -1.81 2.37 -4.66
N MET A 60 -2.48 2.92 -3.65
CA MET A 60 -2.00 4.02 -2.82
C MET A 60 -1.77 3.50 -1.41
N VAL A 61 -0.55 3.70 -0.90
CA VAL A 61 -0.14 3.31 0.44
C VAL A 61 -0.15 4.53 1.34
N MET A 62 -0.76 4.37 2.51
CA MET A 62 -0.82 5.42 3.53
C MET A 62 -0.11 4.97 4.80
N TYR A 63 0.51 5.91 5.50
CA TYR A 63 1.08 5.72 6.82
C TYR A 63 0.66 6.86 7.74
N LEU A 64 0.00 6.53 8.86
CA LEU A 64 -0.56 7.50 9.82
C LEU A 64 -1.28 8.64 9.11
N GLY A 65 -2.22 8.34 8.20
CA GLY A 65 -3.04 9.35 7.52
C GLY A 65 -2.33 10.19 6.44
N LYS A 66 -1.10 9.85 6.05
CA LYS A 66 -0.39 10.50 4.94
C LYS A 66 -0.14 9.50 3.82
N MET A 67 -0.34 9.92 2.57
CA MET A 67 0.08 9.12 1.41
C MET A 67 1.61 9.07 1.38
N VAL A 68 2.16 7.86 1.29
CA VAL A 68 3.61 7.65 1.22
C VAL A 68 4.08 7.19 -0.16
N GLU A 69 3.23 6.47 -0.88
CA GLU A 69 3.54 5.94 -2.20
C GLU A 69 2.27 5.61 -2.98
N GLN A 70 2.28 5.86 -4.29
CA GLN A 70 1.23 5.45 -5.20
C GLN A 70 1.87 5.00 -6.52
N ALA A 71 1.46 3.84 -7.04
CA ALA A 71 1.87 3.36 -8.34
C ALA A 71 0.85 2.37 -8.92
N GLY A 72 1.00 2.04 -10.22
CA GLY A 72 0.35 0.86 -10.78
C GLY A 72 0.72 -0.39 -9.98
N ARG A 73 -0.24 -1.30 -9.78
CA ARG A 73 -0.11 -2.47 -8.90
C ARG A 73 1.23 -3.19 -9.11
N ASP A 74 1.52 -3.62 -10.32
CA ASP A 74 2.70 -4.45 -10.59
C ASP A 74 4.00 -3.69 -10.25
N ARG A 75 4.07 -2.40 -10.56
CA ARG A 75 5.24 -1.57 -10.22
C ARG A 75 5.38 -1.40 -8.71
N LEU A 76 4.29 -1.20 -7.97
CA LEU A 76 4.33 -1.06 -6.51
C LEU A 76 4.85 -2.34 -5.83
N PHE A 77 4.36 -3.50 -6.25
CA PHE A 77 4.74 -4.80 -5.66
C PHE A 77 6.16 -5.24 -6.04
N HIS A 78 6.66 -4.85 -7.22
CA HIS A 78 7.99 -5.25 -7.69
C HIS A 78 9.09 -4.21 -7.42
N GLN A 79 8.75 -2.93 -7.39
CA GLN A 79 9.71 -1.82 -7.25
C GLN A 79 9.22 -0.78 -6.24
N PRO A 80 8.92 -1.16 -4.98
CA PRO A 80 8.51 -0.19 -3.97
C PRO A 80 9.65 0.80 -3.68
N ARG A 81 9.30 2.09 -3.65
CA ARG A 81 10.24 3.21 -3.52
C ARG A 81 10.26 3.77 -2.11
N HIS A 82 9.15 3.75 -1.37
CA HIS A 82 9.12 4.21 0.00
C HIS A 82 9.56 3.07 0.94
N PRO A 83 10.45 3.31 1.93
CA PRO A 83 10.92 2.28 2.86
C PRO A 83 9.80 1.54 3.60
N TYR A 84 8.71 2.23 3.94
CA TYR A 84 7.51 1.61 4.51
C TYR A 84 6.83 0.64 3.55
N THR A 85 6.59 1.04 2.30
CA THR A 85 6.00 0.17 1.29
C THR A 85 6.86 -1.05 1.03
N LYS A 86 8.20 -0.88 0.98
CA LYS A 86 9.12 -2.01 0.85
C LYS A 86 8.94 -3.00 2.00
N ALA A 87 8.90 -2.53 3.24
CA ALA A 87 8.68 -3.38 4.41
C ALA A 87 7.33 -4.11 4.36
N LEU A 88 6.27 -3.43 3.90
CA LEU A 88 4.96 -4.04 3.67
C LEU A 88 5.03 -5.17 2.64
N MET A 89 5.64 -4.95 1.47
CA MET A 89 5.78 -5.98 0.44
C MET A 89 6.65 -7.16 0.93
N GLU A 90 7.67 -6.88 1.74
CA GLU A 90 8.50 -7.91 2.37
C GLU A 90 7.75 -8.72 3.44
N SER A 91 6.63 -8.23 3.98
CA SER A 91 5.79 -9.03 4.89
C SER A 91 4.80 -9.97 4.20
N VAL A 92 4.59 -9.85 2.88
CA VAL A 92 3.66 -10.72 2.15
C VAL A 92 4.27 -12.12 1.95
N PRO A 93 3.63 -13.20 2.41
CA PRO A 93 4.13 -14.55 2.21
C PRO A 93 4.23 -14.93 0.73
N VAL A 94 5.30 -15.60 0.34
CA VAL A 94 5.46 -16.19 -0.99
C VAL A 94 4.96 -17.63 -0.96
N PRO A 95 4.10 -18.07 -1.92
CA PRO A 95 3.57 -19.43 -1.94
C PRO A 95 4.65 -20.53 -2.06
N ASP A 96 5.77 -20.24 -2.71
CA ASP A 96 6.89 -21.17 -2.85
C ASP A 96 7.71 -21.22 -1.54
N PRO A 97 7.75 -22.37 -0.84
CA PRO A 97 8.42 -22.50 0.46
C PRO A 97 9.95 -22.44 0.38
N VAL A 98 10.54 -22.64 -0.80
CA VAL A 98 11.99 -22.48 -1.03
C VAL A 98 12.33 -21.00 -1.18
N ILE A 99 11.50 -20.25 -1.90
CA ILE A 99 11.66 -18.79 -2.04
C ILE A 99 11.41 -18.10 -0.69
N GLU A 100 10.36 -18.49 0.02
CA GLU A 100 10.00 -17.90 1.32
C GLU A 100 11.12 -18.06 2.35
N ARG A 101 11.73 -19.26 2.45
CA ARG A 101 12.86 -19.49 3.36
C ARG A 101 14.11 -18.67 3.04
N ARG A 102 14.28 -18.25 1.78
CA ARG A 102 15.41 -17.41 1.35
C ARG A 102 15.13 -15.92 1.56
N LYS A 103 13.89 -15.55 1.87
CA LYS A 103 13.49 -14.16 2.07
C LYS A 103 14.06 -13.64 3.39
N SER A 104 15.02 -12.73 3.32
CA SER A 104 15.53 -12.01 4.50
C SER A 104 14.61 -10.82 4.80
N VAL A 105 13.64 -11.00 5.70
CA VAL A 105 12.79 -9.90 6.16
C VAL A 105 13.52 -9.16 7.28
N VAL A 106 13.81 -7.88 7.09
CA VAL A 106 14.31 -7.02 8.17
C VAL A 106 13.09 -6.50 8.93
N PRO A 107 12.86 -6.90 10.19
CA PRO A 107 11.72 -6.40 10.96
C PRO A 107 11.82 -4.89 11.12
N LEU A 108 10.71 -4.19 10.94
CA LEU A 108 10.63 -2.78 11.32
C LEU A 108 10.82 -2.67 12.83
N SER A 109 11.80 -1.89 13.25
CA SER A 109 12.05 -1.60 14.66
C SER A 109 11.12 -0.50 15.18
N GLY A 110 10.89 -0.51 16.49
CA GLY A 110 10.09 0.50 17.19
C GLY A 110 8.58 0.28 17.10
N ASP A 111 7.87 0.86 18.08
CA ASP A 111 6.43 0.81 18.19
C ASP A 111 5.72 1.72 17.19
N LEU A 112 4.46 1.41 16.89
CA LEU A 112 3.61 2.28 16.08
C LEU A 112 3.34 3.60 16.84
N PRO A 113 3.69 4.77 16.29
CA PRO A 113 3.40 6.05 16.93
C PRO A 113 1.89 6.30 17.03
N SER A 114 1.50 7.13 18.00
CA SER A 114 0.12 7.56 18.16
C SER A 114 -0.35 8.38 16.94
N PRO A 115 -1.51 8.09 16.35
CA PRO A 115 -2.10 8.95 15.32
C PRO A 115 -2.51 10.34 15.86
N LEU A 116 -2.74 10.47 17.17
CA LEU A 116 -3.13 11.73 17.81
C LEU A 116 -1.95 12.68 18.00
N ASP A 117 -0.74 12.15 18.14
CA ASP A 117 0.51 12.92 18.24
C ASP A 117 1.55 12.31 17.29
N PRO A 118 1.38 12.53 15.97
CA PRO A 118 2.24 11.92 14.98
C PRO A 118 3.63 12.55 15.01
N PRO A 119 4.70 11.80 14.64
CA PRO A 119 6.02 12.38 14.50
C PRO A 119 6.01 13.58 13.53
N SER A 120 6.76 14.64 13.85
CA SER A 120 7.03 15.78 12.96
C SER A 120 7.60 15.37 11.58
N GLY A 121 7.64 16.27 10.61
CA GLY A 121 8.22 15.97 9.29
C GLY A 121 7.68 14.67 8.67
N CYS A 122 8.56 13.71 8.37
CA CYS A 122 8.18 12.37 7.91
C CYS A 122 7.61 11.52 9.04
N ARG A 123 6.32 11.17 8.95
CA ARG A 123 5.61 10.35 9.95
C ARG A 123 6.23 8.97 10.17
N PHE A 124 6.89 8.41 9.14
CA PHE A 124 7.52 7.08 9.23
C PHE A 124 8.95 7.10 9.82
N ARG A 125 9.53 8.28 10.10
CA ARG A 125 10.96 8.38 10.46
C ARG A 125 11.37 7.54 11.67
N THR A 126 10.47 7.34 12.63
CA THR A 126 10.78 6.64 13.90
C THR A 126 10.97 5.14 13.71
N ARG A 127 10.51 4.60 12.58
CA ARG A 127 10.62 3.18 12.20
C ARG A 127 11.37 2.97 10.88
N CYS A 128 11.82 4.07 10.25
CA CYS A 128 12.50 4.02 8.98
C CYS A 128 13.99 3.70 9.18
N PRO A 129 14.52 2.61 8.58
CA PRO A 129 15.95 2.28 8.68
C PRO A 129 16.86 3.26 7.93
N ARG A 130 16.29 4.20 7.16
CA ARG A 130 16.98 5.21 6.36
C ARG A 130 16.67 6.64 6.83
N ALA A 131 16.17 6.81 8.05
CA ALA A 131 15.86 8.14 8.57
C ALA A 131 17.14 8.98 8.71
N GLU A 132 17.14 10.17 8.11
CA GLU A 132 18.17 11.20 8.30
C GLU A 132 17.56 12.42 9.04
N PRO A 133 18.36 13.38 9.55
CA PRO A 133 17.84 14.55 10.28
C PRO A 133 16.74 15.32 9.56
N LEU A 134 16.85 15.47 8.23
CA LEU A 134 15.84 16.15 7.41
C LEU A 134 14.43 15.54 7.56
N CYS A 135 14.33 14.23 7.81
CA CYS A 135 13.06 13.54 8.03
C CYS A 135 12.36 13.98 9.31
N ALA A 136 13.07 14.52 10.31
CA ALA A 136 12.47 15.06 11.53
C ALA A 136 12.01 16.51 11.37
N GLU A 137 12.69 17.26 10.50
CA GLU A 137 12.52 18.71 10.34
C GLU A 137 11.40 19.05 9.35
N THR A 138 11.28 18.31 8.24
CA THR A 138 10.38 18.67 7.14
C THR A 138 9.55 17.49 6.65
N GLU A 139 8.28 17.76 6.30
CA GLU A 139 7.41 16.76 5.67
C GLU A 139 7.90 16.51 4.24
N PRO A 140 8.09 15.25 3.83
CA PRO A 140 8.56 14.95 2.48
C PRO A 140 7.50 15.35 1.45
N PRO A 141 7.85 16.14 0.42
CA PRO A 141 6.91 16.45 -0.64
C PRO A 141 6.62 15.20 -1.47
N ILE A 142 5.41 15.14 -2.03
CA ILE A 142 5.06 14.12 -3.04
C ILE A 142 5.85 14.43 -4.31
N ARG A 143 6.65 13.47 -4.77
CA ARG A 143 7.43 13.56 -6.00
C ARG A 143 7.06 12.42 -6.94
N GLU A 144 6.98 12.70 -8.22
CA GLU A 144 6.84 11.68 -9.25
C GLU A 144 8.24 11.20 -9.66
N LEU A 145 8.59 9.95 -9.31
CA LEU A 145 9.91 9.37 -9.64
C LEU A 145 9.93 8.67 -11.00
N ALA A 146 8.77 8.28 -11.49
CA ALA A 146 8.53 7.71 -12.81
C ALA A 146 7.06 7.96 -13.19
N PRO A 147 6.68 7.89 -14.48
CA PRO A 147 5.29 8.13 -14.88
C PRO A 147 4.30 7.29 -14.06
N GLY A 148 3.40 7.98 -13.36
CA GLY A 148 2.38 7.38 -12.48
C GLY A 148 2.93 6.78 -11.18
N HIS A 149 4.16 7.07 -10.77
CA HIS A 149 4.78 6.59 -9.53
C HIS A 149 5.12 7.76 -8.60
N LEU A 150 4.19 8.06 -7.71
CA LEU A 150 4.28 9.14 -6.74
C LEU A 150 4.84 8.62 -5.41
N VAL A 151 5.74 9.36 -4.79
CA VAL A 151 6.40 8.98 -3.53
C VAL A 151 6.58 10.21 -2.64
N ALA A 152 6.15 10.12 -1.38
CA ALA A 152 6.43 11.13 -0.36
C ALA A 152 7.60 10.65 0.52
N CYS A 153 8.83 10.77 0.00
CA CYS A 153 10.04 10.42 0.73
C CYS A 153 11.16 11.41 0.41
N HIS A 154 11.98 11.77 1.41
CA HIS A 154 13.23 12.52 1.16
C HIS A 154 14.29 11.62 0.51
N PHE A 155 14.37 10.35 0.90
CA PHE A 155 15.41 9.39 0.48
C PHE A 155 14.81 8.08 -0.06
N PRO A 156 14.10 8.14 -1.21
CA PRO A 156 13.46 6.97 -1.80
C PRO A 156 14.47 5.89 -2.22
N LEU A 157 14.00 4.65 -2.31
CA LEU A 157 14.78 3.48 -2.72
C LEU A 157 15.01 3.48 -4.24
N GLY A 158 16.22 3.09 -4.65
CA GLY A 158 16.60 2.98 -6.06
C GLY A 158 16.62 4.32 -6.81
N ASP A 159 16.61 5.44 -6.08
CA ASP A 159 17.01 6.74 -6.62
C ASP A 159 18.54 6.77 -6.67
N LEU A 160 19.08 6.69 -7.89
CA LEU A 160 20.52 6.66 -8.17
C LEU A 160 21.10 8.07 -8.30
N SER A 161 20.34 9.12 -7.97
CA SER A 161 20.84 10.50 -7.96
C SER A 161 21.72 10.85 -6.73
N ARG A 162 22.23 9.82 -6.04
CA ARG A 162 23.29 9.88 -5.03
C ARG A 162 24.33 8.78 -5.29
#